data_AF-A0A7G5GS31-F1
#
_entry.id   AF-A0A7G5GS31-F1
#
_cell.length_a   1.000
_cell.length_b   1.000
_cell.length_c   1.000
_cell.angle_alpha   90.00
_cell.angle_beta   90.00
_cell.angle_gamma   90.00
#
_symmetry.space_group_name_H-M   'P 1'
#
loop_
_entity.id
_entity.type
_entity.pdbx_description
1 polymer ?
#
loop_
_entity_poly.entity_id
_entity_poly.type
_entity_poly.pdbx_seq_one_letter_code
_entity_poly.pdbx_strand_id
1 'polypeptide(L)' 'MNVKSIFGIILTLIGLGGLIYGGMDFTKGGVAQASFVYLILGGVFFFAGISLIRGTKA' A
#
# COMPACT_ATOMS: atom_id res chain seq x y z
N MET A 1 7.45 16.46 12.52
CA MET A 1 7.12 15.09 12.07
C MET A 1 8.12 14.13 12.66
N ASN A 2 7.67 13.08 13.33
CA ASN A 2 8.57 12.06 13.85
C ASN A 2 8.91 11.03 12.76
N VAL A 3 9.96 10.25 12.98
CA VAL A 3 10.42 9.22 12.03
C VAL A 3 9.32 8.21 11.72
N LYS A 4 8.54 7.79 12.72
CA LYS A 4 7.42 6.85 12.55
C LYS A 4 6.38 7.36 11.55
N SER A 5 6.01 8.64 11.63
CA SER A 5 5.04 9.28 10.73
C SER A 5 5.58 9.37 9.31
N ILE A 6 6.88 9.67 9.13
CA ILE A 6 7.52 9.68 7.79
C ILE A 6 7.51 8.29 7.16
N PHE A 7 7.89 7.26 7.91
CA PHE A 7 7.82 5.87 7.44
C PHE A 7 6.39 5.45 7.10
N GLY A 8 5.42 5.87 7.92
CA GLY A 8 4.00 5.59 7.68
C GLY A 8 3.49 6.23 6.39
N ILE A 9 3.89 7.47 6.10
CA ILE A 9 3.54 8.16 4.85
C ILE A 9 4.15 7.44 3.65
N ILE A 10 5.45 7.11 3.69
CA ILE A 10 6.13 6.38 2.62
C ILE A 10 5.44 5.03 2.36
N LEU A 11 5.17 4.26 3.41
CA LEU A 11 4.52 2.95 3.31
C LEU A 11 3.10 3.06 2.73
N THR A 12 2.35 4.10 3.11
CA THR A 12 1.01 4.37 2.58
C THR A 12 1.05 4.70 1.09
N LEU A 13 1.99 5.54 0.66
CA LEU A 13 2.15 5.92 -0.74
C LEU A 13 2.56 4.72 -1.62
N ILE A 14 3.49 3.89 -1.14
CA ILE A 14 3.89 2.66 -1.83
C ILE A 14 2.73 1.66 -1.89
N GLY A 15 2.01 1.48 -0.78
CA GLY A 15 0.82 0.61 -0.74
C GLY A 15 -0.26 1.05 -1.71
N LEU A 16 -0.54 2.35 -1.78
CA LEU A 16 -1.46 2.93 -2.76
C LEU A 16 -0.99 2.67 -4.20
N GLY A 17 0.30 2.85 -4.49
CA GLY A 17 0.88 2.52 -5.78
C GLY A 17 0.68 1.06 -6.17
N GLY A 18 0.88 0.13 -5.22
CA GLY A 18 0.65 -1.31 -5.43
C GLY A 18 -0.81 -1.66 -5.72
N LEU A 19 -1.76 -1.01 -5.02
CA LEU A 19 -3.19 -1.19 -5.27
C LEU A 19 -3.59 -0.70 -6.67
N ILE A 20 -3.11 0.49 -7.06
CA ILE A 20 -3.37 1.05 -8.39
C ILE A 20 -2.77 0.15 -9.47
N TYR A 21 -1.52 -0.26 -9.30
CA TYR A 21 -0.84 -1.13 -10.26
C TYR A 21 -1.53 -2.49 -10.41
N GLY A 22 -1.91 -3.13 -9.29
CA GLY A 22 -2.65 -4.39 -9.30
C GLY A 22 -4.00 -4.28 -10.01
N GLY A 23 -4.75 -3.19 -9.80
CA GLY A 23 -6.01 -2.96 -10.52
C GLY A 23 -5.83 -2.71 -12.02
N MET A 24 -4.79 -1.95 -12.39
CA MET A 24 -4.45 -1.71 -13.79
C MET A 24 -4.01 -3.00 -14.51
N ASP A 25 -3.17 -3.80 -13.86
CA ASP A 25 -2.71 -5.09 -14.38
C ASP A 25 -3.87 -6.06 -14.57
N PHE A 26 -4.74 -6.19 -13.56
CA PHE A 26 -5.94 -7.03 -13.62
C PHE A 26 -6.87 -6.64 -14.77
N THR A 27 -7.09 -5.33 -14.96
CA THR A 27 -8.00 -4.81 -16.01
C THR A 27 -7.44 -4.99 -17.42
N LYS A 28 -6.11 -5.04 -17.58
CA LYS A 28 -5.43 -5.21 -18.87
C LYS A 28 -5.25 -6.68 -19.30
N GLY A 29 -5.87 -7.61 -18.59
CA GLY A 29 -5.72 -9.04 -18.85
C GLY A 29 -4.39 -9.61 -18.34
N GLY A 30 -3.81 -8.99 -17.31
CA GLY A 30 -2.67 -9.53 -16.59
C GLY A 30 -2.96 -10.89 -15.97
N VAL A 31 -1.91 -11.57 -15.49
CA VAL A 31 -2.06 -12.86 -14.82
C VAL A 31 -2.77 -12.64 -13.49
N ALA A 32 -4.01 -13.12 -13.37
CA ALA A 32 -4.85 -12.86 -12.20
C ALA A 32 -4.13 -13.12 -10.86
N GLN A 33 -3.37 -14.21 -10.77
CA GLN A 33 -2.57 -14.54 -9.59
C GLN A 33 -1.56 -13.43 -9.24
N ALA A 34 -0.87 -12.88 -10.24
CA ALA A 34 0.08 -11.78 -10.04
C ALA A 34 -0.65 -10.49 -9.64
N SER A 35 -1.77 -10.16 -10.29
CA SER A 35 -2.57 -8.98 -9.94
C SER A 35 -3.09 -9.05 -8.50
N PHE A 36 -3.55 -10.22 -8.06
CA PHE A 36 -3.96 -10.44 -6.67
C PHE A 36 -2.81 -10.28 -5.67
N VAL A 37 -1.59 -10.70 -6.02
CA VAL A 37 -0.41 -10.45 -5.18
C VAL A 37 -0.18 -8.96 -5.02
N TYR A 38 -0.24 -8.17 -6.10
CA TYR A 38 -0.08 -6.71 -6.02
C TYR A 38 -1.17 -6.06 -5.17
N LEU A 39 -2.43 -6.49 -5.32
CA LEU A 39 -3.56 -5.96 -4.56
C LEU A 39 -3.44 -6.28 -3.06
N ILE A 40 -3.13 -7.53 -2.72
CA ILE A 40 -2.99 -7.96 -1.32
C ILE A 40 -1.79 -7.26 -0.68
N LEU A 41 -0.63 -7.27 -1.34
CA LEU A 41 0.59 -6.67 -0.79
C LEU A 41 0.44 -5.14 -0.67
N GLY A 42 -0.13 -4.49 -1.70
CA GLY A 42 -0.46 -3.07 -1.69
C GLY A 42 -1.42 -2.71 -0.56
N GLY A 43 -2.47 -3.51 -0.36
CA GLY A 43 -3.42 -3.35 0.74
C GLY A 43 -2.76 -3.48 2.10
N VAL A 44 -1.94 -4.51 2.32
CA VAL A 44 -1.20 -4.73 3.58
C VAL A 44 -0.31 -3.53 3.89
N PHE A 45 0.46 -3.04 2.92
CA PHE A 45 1.32 -1.87 3.12
C PHE A 45 0.50 -0.59 3.38
N PHE A 46 -0.59 -0.39 2.64
CA PHE A 46 -1.46 0.77 2.84
C PHE A 46 -2.02 0.82 4.27
N PHE A 47 -2.62 -0.28 4.75
CA PHE A 47 -3.18 -0.34 6.09
C PHE A 47 -2.11 -0.27 7.18
N ALA A 48 -0.95 -0.91 6.99
CA ALA A 48 0.17 -0.80 7.92
C ALA A 48 0.71 0.64 8.01
N GLY A 49 0.83 1.35 6.89
CA GLY A 49 1.26 2.75 6.84
C GLY A 49 0.30 3.67 7.59
N ILE A 50 -1.00 3.53 7.34
CA ILE A 50 -2.06 4.27 8.05
C ILE A 50 -2.03 3.96 9.55
N SER A 51 -1.87 2.70 9.94
CA SER A 51 -1.75 2.29 11.35
C SER A 51 -0.55 2.96 12.04
N LEU A 52 0.59 3.04 11.36
CA LEU A 52 1.80 3.69 11.88
C LEU A 52 1.61 5.20 12.07
N ILE A 53 0.95 5.88 11.11
CA ILE A 53 0.59 7.30 11.21
C ILE A 53 -0.37 7.53 12.38
N ARG A 54 -1.37 6.66 12.57
CA ARG A 54 -2.34 6.76 13.66
C ARG A 54 -1.74 6.47 15.03
N GLY A 55 -0.78 5.55 15.11
CA GLY A 55 -0.07 5.18 16.34
C GLY A 55 0.92 6.25 16.82
N THR A 56 1.26 7.22 15.98
CA THR A 56 2.02 8.39 16.39
C THR A 56 1.12 9.36 17.15
N LYS A 57 1.11 9.19 18.48
CA LYS A 57 0.66 10.22 19.41
C LYS A 57 1.49 11.48 19.18
N ALA A 58 0.80 12.62 19.03
CA ALA A 58 1.42 13.93 19.03
C ALA A 58 2.11 14.18 20.39
#